data_AF-A0A972DPS0-F1
#
_entry.id   AF-A0A972DPS0-F1
#
_cell.length_a   1.000
_cell.length_b   1.000
_cell.length_c   1.000
_cell.angle_alpha   90.00
_cell.angle_beta   90.00
_cell.angle_gamma   90.00
#
_symmetry.space_group_name_H-M   'P 1'
#
loop_
_entity.id
_entity.type
_entity.pdbx_description
1 polymer ?
#
loop_
_entity_poly.entity_id
_entity_poly.type
_entity_poly.pdbx_seq_one_letter_code
_entity_poly.pdbx_strand_id
1 'polypeptide(L)'
;MLIVNPFGGTRQGLAILDQVKPVFSGAGIEVDVRTTECAGDARQIARTLPLDCYGNLCVVGGDGTVHEVVSGLIEGGQSASIPLGIIPAGTGNDVARQFGIASPLDAAGRIIAGRTSPFDVMKVDAGGETDYCVTLVGWTGVADINATAARLRSLGWLR
;
A
#
# COMPACT_ATOMS: atom_id res chain seq x y z
N MET A 1 -6.08 -4.95 -10.90
CA MET A 1 -4.59 -4.81 -10.91
C MET A 1 -4.04 -5.00 -9.51
N LEU A 2 -2.95 -5.78 -9.35
CA LEU A 2 -2.14 -5.86 -8.13
C LEU A 2 -0.75 -5.23 -8.38
N ILE A 3 -0.39 -4.20 -7.62
CA ILE A 3 0.98 -3.71 -7.50
C ILE A 3 1.63 -4.44 -6.33
N VAL A 4 2.76 -5.11 -6.57
CA VAL A 4 3.40 -6.00 -5.59
C VAL A 4 4.82 -5.52 -5.31
N ASN A 5 5.13 -5.25 -4.04
CA ASN A 5 6.50 -4.97 -3.61
C ASN A 5 7.17 -6.23 -3.04
N PRO A 6 8.10 -6.88 -3.76
CA PRO A 6 8.78 -8.08 -3.30
C PRO A 6 9.83 -7.77 -2.23
N PHE A 7 10.33 -6.54 -2.16
CA PHE A 7 11.44 -6.12 -1.32
C PHE A 7 11.00 -5.43 -0.01
N GLY A 8 9.71 -5.17 0.14
CA GLY A 8 9.15 -4.49 1.31
C GLY A 8 9.27 -5.32 2.60
N GLY A 9 9.65 -4.67 3.70
CA GLY A 9 9.57 -5.21 5.06
C GLY A 9 10.07 -6.66 5.22
N THR A 10 9.12 -7.57 5.44
CA THR A 10 9.35 -9.02 5.69
C THR A 10 9.81 -9.80 4.45
N ARG A 11 9.87 -9.16 3.27
CA ARG A 11 10.19 -9.77 1.97
C ARG A 11 9.22 -10.89 1.58
N GLN A 12 7.98 -10.80 2.04
CA GLN A 12 6.93 -11.79 1.78
C GLN A 12 6.00 -11.40 0.63
N GLY A 13 6.22 -10.27 -0.05
CA GLY A 13 5.30 -9.75 -1.07
C GLY A 13 4.91 -10.78 -2.14
N LEU A 14 5.88 -11.53 -2.68
CA LEU A 14 5.60 -12.58 -3.68
C LEU A 14 4.91 -13.80 -3.07
N ALA A 15 5.33 -14.24 -1.87
CA ALA A 15 4.69 -15.37 -1.19
C ALA A 15 3.22 -15.05 -0.83
N ILE A 16 2.95 -13.80 -0.44
CA ILE A 16 1.59 -13.32 -0.17
C ILE A 16 0.80 -13.21 -1.46
N LEU A 17 1.40 -12.73 -2.57
CA LEU A 17 0.77 -12.76 -3.88
C LEU A 17 0.32 -14.19 -4.25
N ASP A 18 1.20 -15.17 -4.10
CA ASP A 18 0.91 -16.59 -4.39
C ASP A 18 -0.21 -17.13 -3.49
N GLN A 19 -0.37 -16.59 -2.28
CA GLN A 19 -1.44 -16.94 -1.36
C GLN A 19 -2.79 -16.31 -1.75
N VAL A 20 -2.82 -15.03 -2.15
CA VAL A 20 -4.07 -14.29 -2.40
C VAL A 20 -4.58 -14.42 -3.84
N LYS A 21 -3.68 -14.63 -4.81
CA LYS A 21 -4.05 -14.75 -6.24
C LYS A 21 -5.07 -15.87 -6.48
N PRO A 22 -4.94 -17.09 -5.91
CA PRO A 22 -5.95 -18.14 -6.04
C PRO A 22 -7.31 -17.78 -5.46
N VAL A 23 -7.35 -16.94 -4.42
CA VAL A 23 -8.60 -16.49 -3.79
C VAL A 23 -9.40 -15.61 -4.77
N PHE A 24 -8.71 -14.68 -5.45
CA PHE A 24 -9.34 -13.86 -6.48
C PHE A 24 -9.78 -14.69 -7.69
N SER A 25 -8.93 -15.61 -8.17
CA SER A 25 -9.29 -16.51 -9.27
C SER A 25 -10.49 -17.40 -8.94
N GLY A 26 -10.57 -17.92 -7.71
CA GLY A 26 -11.72 -18.70 -7.25
C GLY A 26 -13.03 -17.90 -7.17
N ALA A 27 -12.94 -16.57 -7.03
CA ALA A 27 -14.08 -15.66 -7.10
C ALA A 27 -14.40 -15.19 -8.55
N GLY A 28 -13.72 -15.73 -9.57
CA GLY A 28 -13.90 -15.33 -10.97
C GLY A 28 -13.31 -13.96 -11.31
N ILE A 29 -12.37 -13.45 -10.51
CA ILE A 29 -11.71 -12.17 -10.73
C ILE A 29 -10.38 -12.40 -11.47
N GLU A 30 -10.23 -11.75 -12.61
CA GLU A 30 -8.97 -11.71 -13.34
C GLU A 30 -7.99 -10.73 -12.68
N VAL A 31 -6.73 -11.14 -12.58
CA VAL A 31 -5.71 -10.43 -11.82
C VAL A 31 -4.49 -10.17 -12.67
N ASP A 32 -4.35 -8.92 -13.12
CA ASP A 32 -3.09 -8.38 -13.61
C ASP A 32 -2.14 -8.07 -12.45
N VAL A 33 -0.85 -8.37 -12.63
CA VAL A 33 0.18 -8.15 -11.62
C VAL A 33 1.29 -7.27 -12.18
N ARG A 34 1.70 -6.26 -11.40
CA ARG A 34 2.87 -5.43 -11.63
C ARG A 34 3.77 -5.49 -10.41
N THR A 35 4.97 -6.02 -10.57
CA THR A 35 5.96 -6.12 -9.51
C THR A 35 6.86 -4.89 -9.54
N THR A 36 7.10 -4.29 -8.38
CA THR A 36 8.00 -3.14 -8.27
C THR A 36 9.46 -3.60 -8.23
N GLU A 37 10.37 -2.86 -8.85
CA GLU A 37 11.78 -3.20 -8.93
C GLU A 37 12.64 -2.44 -7.91
N CYS A 38 12.22 -1.23 -7.53
CA CYS A 38 12.96 -0.37 -6.60
C CYS A 38 12.03 0.58 -5.83
N ALA A 39 12.60 1.37 -4.92
CA ALA A 39 11.87 2.39 -4.19
C ALA A 39 11.37 3.50 -5.15
N GLY A 40 10.15 3.96 -4.95
CA GLY A 40 9.48 4.95 -5.82
C GLY A 40 8.82 4.35 -7.07
N ASP A 41 9.08 3.08 -7.39
CA ASP A 41 8.51 2.45 -8.58
C ASP A 41 6.98 2.27 -8.44
N ALA A 42 6.48 1.96 -7.24
CA ALA A 42 5.03 1.86 -7.03
C ALA A 42 4.32 3.20 -7.28
N ARG A 43 4.98 4.33 -6.93
CA ARG A 43 4.51 5.69 -7.20
C ARG A 43 4.46 5.96 -8.70
N GLN A 44 5.52 5.60 -9.43
CA GLN A 44 5.58 5.77 -10.88
C GLN A 44 4.53 4.92 -11.62
N ILE A 45 4.35 3.66 -11.21
CA ILE A 45 3.33 2.78 -11.77
C ILE A 45 1.95 3.38 -11.53
N ALA A 46 1.61 3.71 -10.28
CA ALA A 46 0.30 4.24 -9.93
C ALA A 46 -0.03 5.57 -10.62
N ARG A 47 0.98 6.41 -10.91
CA ARG A 47 0.83 7.69 -11.60
C ARG A 47 0.47 7.55 -13.09
N THR A 48 0.93 6.48 -13.74
CA THR A 48 0.83 6.34 -15.20
C THR A 48 -0.08 5.19 -15.64
N LEU A 49 -0.54 4.36 -14.70
CA LEU A 49 -1.41 3.23 -15.00
C LEU A 49 -2.75 3.72 -15.56
N PRO A 50 -3.21 3.21 -16.72
CA PRO A 50 -4.56 3.48 -17.18
C PRO A 50 -5.55 2.73 -16.27
N LEU A 51 -6.27 3.46 -15.41
CA LEU A 51 -7.16 2.84 -14.42
C LEU A 51 -8.50 2.42 -14.99
N ASP A 52 -8.92 3.00 -16.12
CA ASP A 52 -10.25 2.78 -16.72
C ASP A 52 -10.47 1.33 -17.19
N CYS A 53 -9.40 0.54 -17.37
CA CYS A 53 -9.49 -0.89 -17.68
C CYS A 53 -9.58 -1.79 -16.44
N TYR A 54 -9.59 -1.23 -15.23
CA TYR A 54 -9.59 -1.98 -13.98
C TYR A 54 -10.79 -1.61 -13.09
N GLY A 55 -11.39 -2.61 -12.46
CA GLY A 55 -12.41 -2.38 -11.42
C GLY A 55 -11.83 -2.05 -10.04
N ASN A 56 -10.63 -2.55 -9.74
CA ASN A 56 -9.91 -2.29 -8.49
C ASN A 56 -8.39 -2.22 -8.71
N LEU A 57 -7.73 -1.29 -7.99
CA LEU A 57 -6.28 -1.27 -7.82
C LEU A 57 -5.95 -1.77 -6.42
N CYS A 58 -5.09 -2.76 -6.31
CA CYS A 58 -4.72 -3.36 -5.03
C CYS A 58 -3.20 -3.33 -4.85
N VAL A 59 -2.75 -3.15 -3.60
CA VAL A 59 -1.33 -3.09 -3.25
C VAL A 59 -0.98 -4.25 -2.33
N VAL A 60 0.02 -5.04 -2.70
CA VAL A 60 0.64 -6.05 -1.84
C VAL A 60 1.96 -5.48 -1.33
N GLY A 61 1.95 -4.96 -0.11
CA GLY A 61 3.08 -4.21 0.43
C GLY A 61 2.90 -3.76 1.88
N GLY A 62 3.90 -3.05 2.39
CA GLY A 62 3.81 -2.34 3.67
C GLY A 62 3.35 -0.88 3.49
N ASP A 63 3.35 -0.12 4.59
CA ASP A 63 2.86 1.26 4.62
C ASP A 63 3.58 2.18 3.61
N GLY A 64 4.89 2.00 3.42
CA GLY A 64 5.65 2.77 2.43
C GLY A 64 5.19 2.54 0.98
N THR A 65 4.81 1.30 0.63
CA THR A 65 4.29 0.98 -0.70
C THR A 65 2.88 1.50 -0.89
N VAL A 66 2.05 1.45 0.15
CA VAL A 66 0.73 2.08 0.14
C VAL A 66 0.85 3.59 -0.05
N HIS A 67 1.76 4.24 0.67
CA HIS A 67 2.06 5.66 0.51
C HIS A 67 2.50 5.97 -0.93
N GLU A 68 3.46 5.22 -1.48
CA GLU A 68 3.91 5.44 -2.86
C GLU A 68 2.76 5.37 -3.87
N VAL A 69 1.88 4.36 -3.76
CA VAL A 69 0.73 4.22 -4.66
C VAL A 69 -0.26 5.37 -4.50
N VAL A 70 -0.59 5.77 -3.28
CA VAL A 70 -1.50 6.91 -3.03
C VAL A 70 -0.93 8.20 -3.58
N SER A 71 0.35 8.50 -3.32
CA SER A 71 1.03 9.68 -3.86
C SER A 71 1.02 9.67 -5.39
N GLY A 72 1.28 8.52 -6.01
CA GLY A 72 1.26 8.36 -7.47
C GLY A 72 -0.13 8.63 -8.07
N LEU A 73 -1.19 8.09 -7.47
CA LEU A 73 -2.57 8.35 -7.90
C LEU A 73 -2.93 9.83 -7.84
N ILE A 74 -2.55 10.52 -6.75
CA ILE A 74 -2.84 11.95 -6.60
C ILE A 74 -2.07 12.78 -7.63
N GLU A 75 -0.77 12.50 -7.82
CA GLU A 75 0.06 13.16 -8.84
C GLU A 75 -0.41 12.94 -10.27
N GLY A 76 -0.96 11.75 -10.55
CA GLY A 76 -1.53 11.42 -11.85
C GLY A 76 -2.87 12.12 -12.12
N GLY A 77 -3.43 12.84 -11.14
CA GLY A 77 -4.80 13.34 -11.23
C GLY A 77 -5.85 12.23 -11.23
N GLN A 78 -5.49 11.05 -10.69
CA GLN A 78 -6.28 9.83 -10.67
C GLN A 78 -6.82 9.50 -9.27
N SER A 79 -6.78 10.47 -8.34
CA SER A 79 -7.35 10.32 -7.01
C SER A 79 -8.85 10.02 -7.10
N ALA A 80 -9.30 9.01 -6.36
CA ALA A 80 -10.69 8.55 -6.34
C ALA A 80 -11.23 8.00 -7.69
N SER A 81 -10.38 7.80 -8.71
CA SER A 81 -10.79 7.17 -9.98
C SER A 81 -11.09 5.67 -9.82
N ILE A 82 -10.50 5.01 -8.83
CA ILE A 82 -10.66 3.58 -8.56
C ILE A 82 -10.54 3.29 -7.06
N PRO A 83 -11.25 2.28 -6.52
CA PRO A 83 -11.01 1.82 -5.15
C PRO A 83 -9.61 1.25 -4.99
N LEU A 84 -8.99 1.56 -3.84
CA LEU A 84 -7.67 1.05 -3.45
C LEU A 84 -7.82 -0.08 -2.41
N GLY A 85 -7.42 -1.30 -2.79
CA GLY A 85 -7.31 -2.43 -1.87
C GLY A 85 -5.92 -2.54 -1.25
N ILE A 86 -5.84 -2.85 0.03
CA ILE A 86 -4.56 -3.00 0.76
C ILE A 86 -4.41 -4.44 1.23
N ILE A 87 -3.36 -5.12 0.77
CA ILE A 87 -2.98 -6.47 1.16
C ILE A 87 -1.66 -6.37 1.94
N PRO A 88 -1.70 -6.52 3.28
CA PRO A 88 -0.54 -6.24 4.12
C PRO A 88 0.60 -7.23 3.90
N ALA A 89 1.78 -6.73 3.53
CA ALA A 89 2.99 -7.53 3.34
C ALA A 89 4.25 -6.92 3.99
N GLY A 90 4.07 -5.90 4.85
CA GLY A 90 5.13 -5.27 5.63
C GLY A 90 5.21 -5.76 7.08
N THR A 91 6.14 -5.18 7.84
CA THR A 91 6.29 -5.42 9.30
C THR A 91 5.31 -4.57 10.11
N GLY A 92 5.18 -3.30 9.72
CA GLY A 92 4.23 -2.31 10.25
C GLY A 92 2.82 -2.65 9.78
N ASN A 93 2.39 -2.24 8.59
CA ASN A 93 1.00 -2.39 8.12
C ASN A 93 0.00 -1.59 8.97
N ASP A 94 0.42 -0.43 9.47
CA ASP A 94 -0.43 0.45 10.26
C ASP A 94 -1.67 0.89 9.49
N VAL A 95 -1.55 1.14 8.17
CA VAL A 95 -2.71 1.46 7.33
C VAL A 95 -3.71 0.31 7.33
N ALA A 96 -3.24 -0.93 7.13
CA ALA A 96 -4.12 -2.10 7.13
C ALA A 96 -4.80 -2.30 8.50
N ARG A 97 -4.08 -2.06 9.59
CA ARG A 97 -4.64 -2.14 10.96
C ARG A 97 -5.70 -1.08 11.21
N GLN A 98 -5.52 0.15 10.72
CA GLN A 98 -6.54 1.19 10.84
C GLN A 98 -7.88 0.79 10.20
N PHE A 99 -7.83 0.02 9.10
CA PHE A 99 -9.02 -0.56 8.46
C PHE A 99 -9.48 -1.91 9.06
N GLY A 100 -8.85 -2.34 10.16
CA GLY A 100 -9.18 -3.59 10.84
C GLY A 100 -8.89 -4.84 10.00
N ILE A 101 -7.93 -4.77 9.07
CA ILE A 101 -7.51 -5.90 8.23
C ILE A 101 -6.57 -6.79 9.05
N ALA A 102 -6.99 -8.03 9.30
CA ALA A 102 -6.29 -8.95 10.19
C ALA A 102 -5.16 -9.74 9.50
N SER A 103 -5.29 -10.01 8.21
CA SER A 103 -4.34 -10.83 7.44
C SER A 103 -4.46 -10.57 5.92
N PRO A 104 -3.50 -11.04 5.11
CA PRO A 104 -3.61 -10.96 3.65
C PRO A 104 -4.85 -11.66 3.07
N LEU A 105 -5.26 -12.79 3.66
CA LEU A 105 -6.46 -13.51 3.24
C LEU A 105 -7.74 -12.77 3.63
N ASP A 106 -7.77 -12.15 4.82
CA ASP A 106 -8.88 -11.27 5.23
C ASP A 106 -8.98 -10.07 4.27
N ALA A 107 -7.85 -9.45 3.91
CA ALA A 107 -7.80 -8.39 2.92
C ALA A 107 -8.42 -8.82 1.58
N ALA A 108 -7.99 -9.97 1.04
CA ALA A 108 -8.52 -10.49 -0.22
C ALA A 108 -10.03 -10.71 -0.16
N GLY A 109 -10.54 -11.32 0.92
CA GLY A 109 -11.97 -11.53 1.13
C GLY A 109 -12.76 -10.21 1.19
N ARG A 110 -12.23 -9.18 1.85
CA ARG A 110 -12.86 -7.86 1.91
C ARG A 110 -12.87 -7.13 0.57
N ILE A 111 -11.79 -7.25 -0.20
CA ILE A 111 -11.69 -6.70 -1.56
C ILE A 111 -12.75 -7.36 -2.45
N ILE A 112 -12.90 -8.70 -2.37
CA ILE A 112 -13.93 -9.44 -3.11
C ILE A 112 -15.34 -8.99 -2.70
N ALA A 113 -15.57 -8.72 -1.42
CA ALA A 113 -16.85 -8.22 -0.93
C ALA A 113 -17.21 -6.81 -1.43
N GLY A 114 -16.24 -6.05 -1.97
CA GLY A 114 -16.49 -4.82 -2.71
C GLY A 114 -17.00 -3.63 -1.88
N ARG A 115 -16.87 -3.65 -0.56
CA ARG A 115 -17.26 -2.53 0.30
C ARG A 115 -16.15 -1.47 0.31
N THR A 116 -16.49 -0.25 -0.09
CA THR A 116 -15.57 0.89 -0.15
C THR A 116 -16.00 1.99 0.81
N SER A 117 -15.04 2.77 1.28
CA SER A 117 -15.24 3.97 2.08
C SER A 117 -14.26 5.03 1.61
N PRO A 118 -14.64 6.32 1.61
CA PRO A 118 -13.67 7.39 1.42
C PRO A 118 -12.62 7.36 2.53
N PHE A 119 -11.41 7.80 2.19
CA PHE A 119 -10.29 7.94 3.11
C PHE A 119 -9.55 9.24 2.80
N ASP A 120 -9.25 10.01 3.83
CA ASP A 120 -8.59 11.30 3.69
C ASP A 120 -7.07 11.13 3.58
N VAL A 121 -6.44 11.96 2.75
CA VAL A 121 -4.99 12.02 2.59
C VAL A 121 -4.52 13.43 2.91
N MET A 122 -3.46 13.54 3.71
CA MET A 122 -2.86 14.82 4.04
C MET A 122 -1.85 15.21 2.95
N LYS A 123 -1.96 16.44 2.42
CA LYS A 123 -0.90 17.04 1.62
C LYS A 123 0.03 17.82 2.54
N VAL A 124 1.33 17.54 2.45
CA VAL A 124 2.39 18.15 3.25
C VAL A 124 3.25 19.01 2.35
N ASP A 125 3.39 20.30 2.68
CA ASP A 125 4.34 21.22 2.03
C ASP A 125 5.46 21.53 3.02
N ALA A 126 6.69 21.19 2.64
CA ALA A 126 7.90 21.38 3.43
C ALA A 126 8.89 22.30 2.69
N GLY A 127 8.49 23.55 2.45
CA GLY A 127 9.40 24.56 1.91
C GLY A 127 9.65 24.42 0.42
N GLY A 128 8.61 24.07 -0.34
CA GLY A 128 8.67 23.89 -1.80
C GLY A 128 8.71 22.44 -2.26
N GLU A 129 8.89 21.48 -1.34
CA GLU A 129 8.68 20.05 -1.59
C GLU A 129 7.28 19.65 -1.10
N THR A 130 6.50 19.04 -1.99
CA THR A 130 5.17 18.50 -1.66
C THR A 130 5.23 16.99 -1.56
N ASP A 131 4.68 16.44 -0.49
CA ASP A 131 4.45 15.01 -0.34
C ASP A 131 3.07 14.71 0.26
N TYR A 132 2.67 13.45 0.26
CA TYR A 132 1.36 13.03 0.76
C TYR A 132 1.51 12.07 1.94
N CYS A 133 0.63 12.16 2.93
CA CYS A 133 0.65 11.29 4.10
C CYS A 133 -0.68 10.58 4.29
N VAL A 134 -0.62 9.26 4.44
CA VAL A 134 -1.76 8.36 4.63
C VAL A 134 -2.02 8.03 6.09
N THR A 135 -1.13 8.34 7.02
CA THR A 135 -1.26 7.95 8.43
C THR A 135 -0.99 9.09 9.38
N LEU A 136 0.25 9.56 9.47
CA LEU A 136 0.69 10.53 10.45
C LEU A 136 1.89 11.34 9.95
N VAL A 137 1.85 12.65 10.19
CA VAL A 137 2.98 13.56 10.06
C VAL A 137 3.50 13.89 11.46
N GLY A 138 4.81 13.79 11.68
CA GLY A 138 5.42 14.06 12.98
C GLY A 138 6.77 14.76 12.84
N TRP A 139 7.14 15.55 13.85
CA TRP A 139 8.40 16.27 13.94
C TRP A 139 9.07 16.06 15.29
N THR A 140 10.36 16.42 15.39
CA THR A 140 11.16 16.36 16.63
C THR A 140 11.20 14.93 17.22
N GLY A 141 10.92 14.76 18.51
CA GLY A 141 11.09 13.49 19.21
C GLY A 141 10.35 12.31 18.57
N VAL A 142 9.16 12.52 18.00
CA VAL A 142 8.42 11.44 17.30
C VAL A 142 9.14 11.01 16.01
N ALA A 143 9.74 11.95 15.29
CA ALA A 143 10.54 11.65 14.10
C ALA A 143 11.84 10.91 14.48
N ASP A 144 12.49 11.32 15.57
CA ASP A 144 13.70 10.67 16.07
C ASP A 144 13.44 9.23 16.54
N ILE A 145 12.30 9.01 17.21
CA ILE A 145 11.83 7.67 17.59
C ILE A 145 11.62 6.81 16.35
N ASN A 146 10.90 7.31 15.34
CA ASN A 146 10.66 6.57 14.10
C ASN A 146 11.95 6.26 13.34
N ALA A 147 12.89 7.22 13.27
CA ALA A 147 14.19 7.02 12.65
C ALA A 147 15.01 5.95 13.38
N THR A 148 14.95 5.94 14.72
CA THR A 148 15.61 4.92 15.55
C THR A 148 14.96 3.54 15.36
N ALA A 149 13.63 3.47 15.43
CA ALA A 149 12.86 2.24 15.20
C ALA A 149 13.11 1.66 13.80
N ALA A 150 13.37 2.49 12.79
CA ALA A 150 13.72 2.03 11.44
C ALA A 150 15.08 1.32 11.37
N ARG A 151 16.05 1.71 12.22
CA ARG A 151 17.34 1.01 12.36
C ARG A 151 17.22 -0.31 13.11
N LEU A 152 16.17 -0.45 13.92
CA LEU A 152 15.88 -1.64 14.73
C LEU A 152 14.84 -2.58 14.08
N ARG A 153 14.69 -2.55 12.75
CA ARG A 153 13.71 -3.39 12.02
C ARG A 153 13.81 -4.88 12.33
N SER A 154 15.01 -5.40 12.64
CA SER A 154 15.22 -6.81 13.01
C SER A 154 14.51 -7.23 14.31
N LEU A 155 14.18 -6.28 15.19
CA LEU A 155 13.43 -6.53 16.42
C LEU A 155 11.92 -6.67 16.19
N GLY A 156 11.45 -6.51 14.95
CA GLY A 156 10.05 -6.71 14.58
C GLY A 156 9.12 -5.77 15.36
N TRP A 157 8.33 -6.34 16.26
CA TRP A 157 7.33 -5.63 17.08
C TRP A 157 7.87 -5.01 18.36
N LEU A 158 9.13 -5.30 18.73
CA LEU A 158 9.76 -4.76 19.94
C LEU A 158 10.44 -3.39 19.70
N ARG A 159 10.41 -2.88 18.47
CA ARG A 159 11.09 -1.65 18.04
C ARG A 159 10.22 -0.41 18.16
#